data_AF-A0A353EY91-F1
#
_entry.id   AF-A0A353EY91-F1
#
_cell.length_a   1.000
_cell.length_b   1.000
_cell.length_c   1.000
_cell.angle_alpha   90.00
_cell.angle_beta   90.00
_cell.angle_gamma   90.00
#
_symmetry.space_group_name_H-M   'P 1'
#
loop_
_entity.id
_entity.type
_entity.pdbx_description
1 polymer ?
#
loop_
_entity_poly.entity_id
_entity_poly.type
_entity_poly.pdbx_seq_one_letter_code
_entity_poly.pdbx_strand_id
1 'polypeptide(L)'
;MKRLSRRIGLLQIAGIAFLALLMFLLHGCAKVEAPTAPYTPEYSLSSCEVTLTDKSGENEIALDRSYDTGEFIIRFGSDVTNAAVCDRLIDNLTEIYALAENAALLHETPTLIVSDSLISDFWEDASLGFCVSVPPFTPKEEALAWLLTSQNRDSELPFGVYAGIAAHLSGSSLENGLLLSGIPNNLCYTELQFPLYGSGTPEKGRRYAWRFSGQLVSDLLASGKDYANILEMSGTDLNAFLSDRYGVTLPNYTFEPYSKKFEYRVRQGCFTYYINREYTDLILPSDVFSTSYPQLSDWLKDNRQTTDESNRLFRIGDMYDITVYLEDGLLSTGISGAAFGNTVTLYSVGSFSHEYLHHILYYLGKSGNAREVIPELHANSSEYSRAMWYYLFSGNAKHFPYNAEVNEKETYLSAMELYRQYSAEAPTADNFDFWAYADCFSAIHTHKGETFISRLQSDSLAFYTARVYGGNAIWALNTDTSVLIQGKTYAEIADEWYEYIKAFQQ
;
A
#
# COMPACT_ATOMS: atom_id res chain seq x y z
N MET A 1 40.47 -60.26 -27.63
CA MET A 1 39.88 -59.24 -26.73
C MET A 1 40.44 -57.82 -26.89
N LYS A 2 41.75 -57.58 -27.08
CA LYS A 2 42.30 -56.20 -27.27
C LYS A 2 41.93 -55.49 -28.60
N ARG A 3 41.42 -56.20 -29.62
CA ARG A 3 40.92 -55.58 -30.88
C ARG A 3 39.43 -55.22 -30.86
N LEU A 4 38.65 -55.75 -29.92
CA LEU A 4 37.20 -55.50 -29.83
C LEU A 4 36.91 -54.24 -29.00
N SER A 5 37.70 -53.93 -27.96
CA SER A 5 37.50 -52.69 -27.16
C SER A 5 37.91 -51.41 -27.91
N ARG A 6 38.88 -51.47 -28.83
CA ARG A 6 39.26 -50.32 -29.68
C ARG A 6 38.19 -49.95 -30.71
N ARG A 7 37.38 -50.91 -31.19
CA ARG A 7 36.27 -50.61 -32.13
C ARG A 7 35.06 -50.00 -31.42
N ILE A 8 34.79 -50.37 -30.18
CA ILE A 8 33.69 -49.79 -29.38
C ILE A 8 34.02 -48.34 -28.96
N GLY A 9 35.28 -48.05 -28.60
CA GLY A 9 35.71 -46.68 -28.28
C GLY A 9 35.67 -45.72 -29.48
N LEU A 10 36.00 -46.19 -30.70
CA LEU A 10 35.91 -45.38 -31.92
C LEU A 10 34.45 -45.12 -32.37
N LEU A 11 33.54 -46.07 -32.14
CA LEU A 11 32.11 -45.90 -32.41
C LEU A 11 31.43 -44.93 -31.42
N GLN A 12 31.85 -44.91 -30.15
CA GLN A 12 31.34 -43.93 -29.18
C GLN A 12 31.83 -42.50 -29.47
N ILE A 13 33.08 -42.31 -29.90
CA ILE A 13 33.61 -40.98 -30.25
C ILE A 13 32.96 -40.45 -31.53
N ALA A 14 32.74 -41.31 -32.53
CA ALA A 14 32.02 -40.93 -33.75
C ALA A 14 30.54 -40.60 -33.48
N GLY A 15 29.88 -41.34 -32.58
CA GLY A 15 28.51 -41.06 -32.16
C GLY A 15 28.34 -39.74 -31.40
N ILE A 16 29.29 -39.41 -30.51
CA ILE A 16 29.30 -38.13 -29.78
C ILE A 16 29.62 -36.96 -30.72
N ALA A 17 30.55 -37.14 -31.67
CA ALA A 17 30.85 -36.11 -32.67
C ALA A 17 29.66 -35.87 -33.62
N PHE A 18 28.93 -36.93 -33.99
CA PHE A 18 27.73 -36.79 -34.82
C PHE A 18 26.57 -36.13 -34.08
N LEU A 19 26.36 -36.45 -32.79
CA LEU A 19 25.37 -35.76 -31.95
C LEU A 19 25.74 -34.29 -31.69
N ALA A 20 27.02 -34.00 -31.49
CA ALA A 20 27.51 -32.63 -31.34
C ALA A 20 27.32 -31.83 -32.64
N LEU A 21 27.60 -32.43 -33.80
CA LEU A 21 27.37 -31.80 -35.10
C LEU A 21 25.88 -31.61 -35.40
N LEU A 22 25.01 -32.56 -35.00
CA LEU A 22 23.56 -32.42 -35.13
C LEU A 22 23.01 -31.32 -34.21
N MET A 23 23.50 -31.22 -32.97
CA MET A 23 23.15 -30.12 -32.06
C MET A 23 23.69 -28.77 -32.53
N PHE A 24 24.86 -28.74 -33.20
CA PHE A 24 25.41 -27.53 -33.83
C PHE A 24 24.62 -27.12 -35.08
N LEU A 25 24.14 -28.08 -35.87
CA LEU A 25 23.28 -27.82 -37.03
C LEU A 25 21.85 -27.43 -36.62
N LEU A 26 21.35 -27.94 -35.49
CA LEU A 26 20.06 -27.55 -34.91
C LEU A 26 20.11 -26.20 -34.17
N HIS A 27 21.25 -25.79 -33.61
CA HIS A 27 21.48 -24.42 -33.12
C HIS A 27 21.89 -23.44 -34.24
N GLY A 28 22.32 -23.95 -35.40
CA GLY A 28 22.71 -23.16 -36.58
C GLY A 28 21.57 -22.74 -37.50
N CYS A 29 20.32 -23.09 -37.15
CA CYS A 29 19.11 -22.53 -37.74
C CYS A 29 18.36 -21.66 -36.71
N ALA A 30 19.08 -20.87 -35.93
CA ALA A 30 18.52 -19.57 -35.58
C ALA A 30 18.25 -18.87 -36.91
N LYS A 31 16.97 -18.59 -37.22
CA LYS A 31 16.66 -17.56 -38.20
C LYS A 31 17.52 -16.38 -37.80
N VAL A 32 18.51 -16.04 -38.62
CA VAL A 32 19.04 -14.69 -38.65
C VAL A 32 17.82 -13.87 -39.04
N GLU A 33 17.07 -13.43 -38.03
CA GLU A 33 16.13 -12.34 -38.23
C GLU A 33 16.97 -11.25 -38.87
N ALA A 34 16.66 -10.96 -40.13
CA ALA A 34 17.24 -9.81 -40.80
C ALA A 34 17.14 -8.65 -39.80
N PRO A 35 18.21 -7.86 -39.59
CA PRO A 35 18.12 -6.71 -38.71
C PRO A 35 16.88 -5.92 -39.15
N THR A 36 15.87 -5.86 -38.26
CA THR A 36 14.68 -5.06 -38.49
C THR A 36 15.17 -3.69 -38.89
N ALA A 37 14.71 -3.19 -40.04
CA ALA A 37 15.13 -1.89 -40.54
C ALA A 37 15.05 -0.86 -39.40
N PRO A 38 16.10 -0.04 -39.18
CA PRO A 38 16.08 0.94 -38.10
C PRO A 38 14.83 1.81 -38.26
N TYR A 39 14.07 1.93 -37.18
CA TYR A 39 12.86 2.76 -37.18
C TYR A 39 13.22 4.18 -37.58
N THR A 40 12.49 4.73 -38.55
CA THR A 40 12.66 6.12 -39.00
C THR A 40 11.62 6.96 -38.29
N PRO A 41 12.02 7.94 -37.45
CA PRO A 41 11.07 8.79 -36.75
C PRO A 41 10.19 9.58 -37.72
N GLU A 42 8.90 9.61 -37.45
CA GLU A 42 7.89 10.38 -38.18
C GLU A 42 7.91 11.85 -37.78
N TYR A 43 8.17 12.13 -36.49
CA TYR A 43 8.20 13.48 -35.94
C TYR A 43 9.62 13.98 -35.69
N SER A 44 9.84 15.27 -35.95
CA SER A 44 11.09 15.96 -35.63
C SER A 44 10.97 16.65 -34.27
N LEU A 45 11.70 16.15 -33.28
CA LEU A 45 11.77 16.75 -31.95
C LEU A 45 12.81 17.89 -31.90
N SER A 46 12.44 19.00 -31.28
CA SER A 46 13.38 20.10 -30.98
C SER A 46 14.13 19.80 -29.69
N SER A 47 15.39 20.23 -29.58
CA SER A 47 16.15 20.16 -28.34
C SER A 47 15.67 21.20 -27.34
N CYS A 48 15.60 20.85 -26.06
CA CYS A 48 15.43 21.79 -24.95
C CYS A 48 16.34 21.40 -23.78
N GLU A 49 16.48 22.30 -22.80
CA GLU A 49 17.16 22.00 -21.54
C GLU A 49 16.29 22.54 -20.40
N VAL A 50 15.43 21.67 -19.86
CA VAL A 50 14.56 22.01 -18.72
C VAL A 50 14.76 20.93 -17.66
N THR A 51 14.93 21.34 -16.41
CA THR A 51 14.99 20.44 -15.28
C THR A 51 13.76 20.65 -14.41
N LEU A 52 13.05 19.57 -14.13
CA LEU A 52 11.95 19.54 -13.19
C LEU A 52 12.40 18.90 -11.88
N THR A 53 11.69 19.21 -10.80
CA THR A 53 11.81 18.45 -9.56
C THR A 53 10.49 17.70 -9.34
N ASP A 54 10.57 16.43 -8.95
CA ASP A 54 9.38 15.67 -8.60
C ASP A 54 8.66 16.26 -7.38
N LYS A 55 7.41 15.83 -7.13
CA LYS A 55 6.59 16.35 -6.02
C LYS A 55 7.20 16.12 -4.63
N SER A 56 8.10 15.16 -4.46
CA SER A 56 8.84 14.97 -3.19
C SER A 56 10.00 15.96 -3.02
N GLY A 57 10.43 16.65 -4.07
CA GLY A 57 11.57 17.55 -4.02
C GLY A 57 12.93 16.82 -4.06
N GLU A 58 12.94 15.50 -4.24
CA GLU A 58 14.14 14.67 -4.07
C GLU A 58 14.78 14.28 -5.40
N ASN A 59 14.01 14.23 -6.50
CA ASN A 59 14.51 13.79 -7.81
C ASN A 59 14.43 14.91 -8.84
N GLU A 60 15.55 15.17 -9.50
CA GLU A 60 15.61 16.05 -10.67
C GLU A 60 15.39 15.23 -11.94
N ILE A 61 14.52 15.74 -12.82
CA ILE A 61 14.14 15.12 -14.08
C ILE A 61 14.54 16.05 -15.21
N ALA A 62 15.48 15.60 -16.04
CA ALA A 62 15.92 16.35 -17.21
C ALA A 62 15.00 16.10 -18.40
N LEU A 63 14.48 17.18 -18.99
CA LEU A 63 13.74 17.20 -20.24
C LEU A 63 14.63 17.78 -21.34
N ASP A 64 14.95 16.95 -22.33
CA ASP A 64 15.93 17.28 -23.38
C ASP A 64 15.32 17.51 -24.77
N ARG A 65 14.07 17.14 -24.95
CA ARG A 65 13.37 17.20 -26.23
C ARG A 65 11.94 17.71 -26.07
N SER A 66 11.45 18.38 -27.11
CA SER A 66 10.08 18.87 -27.18
C SER A 66 9.47 18.74 -28.57
N TYR A 67 8.16 18.60 -28.61
CA TYR A 67 7.35 18.69 -29.83
C TYR A 67 6.26 19.74 -29.62
N ASP A 68 6.16 20.68 -30.55
CA ASP A 68 5.11 21.70 -30.59
C ASP A 68 4.06 21.27 -31.61
N THR A 69 2.85 21.01 -31.14
CA THR A 69 1.73 20.57 -31.98
C THR A 69 1.03 21.74 -32.69
N GLY A 70 1.36 22.98 -32.32
CA GLY A 70 0.64 24.20 -32.67
C GLY A 70 -0.43 24.60 -31.65
N GLU A 71 -1.00 23.64 -30.92
CA GLU A 71 -2.04 23.87 -29.90
C GLU A 71 -1.49 23.73 -28.47
N PHE A 72 -0.60 22.76 -28.25
CA PHE A 72 0.06 22.49 -26.97
C PHE A 72 1.46 21.90 -27.18
N ILE A 73 2.25 21.89 -26.10
CA ILE A 73 3.64 21.42 -26.11
C ILE A 73 3.75 20.06 -25.41
N ILE A 74 4.46 19.13 -26.03
CA ILE A 74 4.89 17.86 -25.43
C ILE A 74 6.38 17.95 -25.11
N ARG A 75 6.76 17.64 -23.87
CA ARG A 75 8.15 17.55 -23.41
C ARG A 75 8.51 16.11 -23.11
N PHE A 76 9.71 15.70 -23.52
CA PHE A 76 10.22 14.34 -23.29
C PHE A 76 11.42 14.39 -22.33
N GLY A 77 11.38 13.51 -21.35
CA GLY A 77 12.51 13.23 -20.48
C GLY A 77 13.64 12.54 -21.24
N SER A 78 14.87 12.77 -20.79
CA SER A 78 16.07 12.11 -21.32
C SER A 78 16.02 10.58 -21.16
N ASP A 79 15.18 10.07 -20.27
CA ASP A 79 14.96 8.64 -20.07
C ASP A 79 14.11 7.98 -21.17
N VAL A 80 13.37 8.76 -21.98
CA VAL A 80 12.49 8.24 -23.04
C VAL A 80 13.20 8.22 -24.39
N THR A 81 14.09 7.26 -24.61
CA THR A 81 15.02 7.27 -25.76
C THR A 81 14.48 6.65 -27.05
N ASN A 82 13.40 5.86 -26.98
CA ASN A 82 12.90 5.12 -28.13
C ASN A 82 12.02 6.00 -29.04
N ALA A 83 12.49 6.30 -30.26
CA ALA A 83 11.77 7.14 -31.21
C ALA A 83 10.38 6.62 -31.60
N ALA A 84 10.20 5.30 -31.75
CA ALA A 84 8.88 4.73 -32.05
C ALA A 84 7.89 4.89 -30.89
N VAL A 85 8.41 4.96 -29.66
CA VAL A 85 7.60 5.28 -28.48
C VAL A 85 7.23 6.75 -28.47
N CYS A 86 8.17 7.65 -28.78
CA CYS A 86 7.90 9.09 -28.91
C CYS A 86 6.80 9.37 -29.94
N ASP A 87 6.91 8.80 -31.14
CA ASP A 87 5.95 9.08 -32.23
C ASP A 87 4.55 8.58 -31.88
N ARG A 88 4.43 7.36 -31.35
CA ARG A 88 3.16 6.83 -30.84
C ARG A 88 2.57 7.70 -29.73
N LEU A 89 3.40 8.26 -28.85
CA LEU A 89 2.94 9.14 -27.78
C LEU A 89 2.47 10.48 -28.32
N ILE A 90 3.14 11.04 -29.34
CA ILE A 90 2.66 12.25 -30.03
C ILE A 90 1.26 12.01 -30.60
N ASP A 91 1.09 10.94 -31.38
CA ASP A 91 -0.21 10.59 -31.97
C ASP A 91 -1.31 10.47 -30.91
N ASN A 92 -1.04 9.69 -29.86
CA ASN A 92 -2.00 9.45 -28.79
C ASN A 92 -2.33 10.75 -28.03
N LEU A 93 -1.33 11.55 -27.70
CA LEU A 93 -1.50 12.78 -26.90
C LEU A 93 -2.24 13.86 -27.71
N THR A 94 -1.97 13.98 -29.01
CA THR A 94 -2.73 14.86 -29.91
C THR A 94 -4.19 14.42 -30.03
N GLU A 95 -4.44 13.11 -30.13
CA GLU A 95 -5.81 12.61 -30.22
C GLU A 95 -6.60 12.81 -28.92
N ILE A 96 -6.02 12.54 -27.74
CA ILE A 96 -6.73 12.77 -26.47
C ILE A 96 -7.00 14.26 -26.22
N TYR A 97 -6.09 15.14 -26.62
CA TYR A 97 -6.30 16.59 -26.52
C TYR A 97 -7.51 16.99 -27.36
N ALA A 98 -7.54 16.55 -28.63
CA ALA A 98 -8.66 16.82 -29.53
C ALA A 98 -9.99 16.25 -29.00
N LEU A 99 -10.00 15.07 -28.36
CA LEU A 99 -11.21 14.52 -27.73
C LEU A 99 -11.73 15.42 -26.60
N ALA A 100 -10.85 15.87 -25.71
CA ALA A 100 -11.21 16.74 -24.60
C ALA A 100 -11.67 18.14 -25.09
N GLU A 101 -10.98 18.69 -26.10
CA GLU A 101 -11.31 19.98 -26.70
C GLU A 101 -12.67 19.96 -27.40
N ASN A 102 -12.92 18.96 -28.25
CA ASN A 102 -14.20 18.82 -28.96
C ASN A 102 -15.39 18.62 -28.01
N ALA A 103 -15.14 18.07 -26.82
CA ALA A 103 -16.12 17.91 -25.75
C ALA A 103 -16.27 19.17 -24.86
N ALA A 104 -15.53 20.24 -25.15
CA ALA A 104 -15.48 21.48 -24.37
C ALA A 104 -15.07 21.27 -22.90
N LEU A 105 -14.13 20.35 -22.66
CA LEU A 105 -13.65 19.97 -21.32
C LEU A 105 -12.27 20.55 -20.96
N LEU A 106 -11.69 21.39 -21.82
CA LEU A 106 -10.43 22.07 -21.57
C LEU A 106 -10.68 23.50 -21.11
N HIS A 107 -10.10 23.88 -19.97
CA HIS A 107 -10.13 25.22 -19.40
C HIS A 107 -8.79 25.94 -19.52
N GLU A 108 -7.69 25.16 -19.47
CA GLU A 108 -6.32 25.65 -19.59
C GLU A 108 -5.49 24.70 -20.45
N THR A 109 -4.64 25.25 -21.32
CA THR A 109 -3.73 24.48 -22.16
C THR A 109 -2.57 23.93 -21.33
N PRO A 110 -2.40 22.60 -21.21
CA PRO A 110 -1.31 22.02 -20.44
C PRO A 110 -0.02 21.89 -21.25
N THR A 111 1.11 21.92 -20.56
CA THR A 111 2.35 21.28 -21.04
C THR A 111 2.30 19.79 -20.68
N LEU A 112 2.32 18.91 -21.67
CA LEU A 112 2.34 17.46 -21.45
C LEU A 112 3.78 16.98 -21.29
N ILE A 113 4.06 16.24 -20.22
CA ILE A 113 5.40 15.76 -19.89
C ILE A 113 5.43 14.24 -19.95
N VAL A 114 6.37 13.70 -20.71
CA VAL A 114 6.56 12.26 -20.89
C VAL A 114 7.91 11.85 -20.31
N SER A 115 7.91 11.08 -19.22
CA SER A 115 9.12 10.55 -18.59
C SER A 115 8.81 9.27 -17.81
N ASP A 116 9.72 8.29 -17.85
CA ASP A 116 9.63 7.06 -17.03
C ASP A 116 9.94 7.35 -15.56
N SER A 117 10.64 8.45 -15.29
CA SER A 117 11.01 8.97 -13.98
C SER A 117 9.84 9.67 -13.27
N LEU A 118 8.72 9.87 -13.96
CA LEU A 118 7.49 10.42 -13.41
C LEU A 118 6.42 9.34 -13.22
N ILE A 119 5.49 9.61 -12.33
CA ILE A 119 4.18 8.93 -12.26
C ILE A 119 3.16 9.79 -13.01
N SER A 120 1.99 9.25 -13.33
CA SER A 120 0.90 10.04 -13.90
C SER A 120 0.33 10.99 -12.85
N ASP A 121 0.34 12.29 -13.13
CA ASP A 121 -0.02 13.35 -12.19
C ASP A 121 -0.17 14.71 -12.90
N PHE A 122 -0.50 15.76 -12.15
CA PHE A 122 -0.50 17.15 -12.60
C PHE A 122 -0.04 18.13 -11.50
N TRP A 123 0.54 19.25 -11.91
CA TRP A 123 1.01 20.31 -11.01
C TRP A 123 1.26 21.63 -11.77
N GLU A 124 1.57 22.69 -11.02
CA GLU A 124 2.04 23.96 -11.57
C GLU A 124 3.56 24.03 -11.50
N ASP A 125 4.22 24.27 -12.64
CA ASP A 125 5.65 24.52 -12.72
C ASP A 125 5.94 26.00 -13.02
N ALA A 126 6.94 26.57 -12.36
CA ALA A 126 7.27 27.98 -12.51
C ALA A 126 7.74 28.37 -13.93
N SER A 127 8.29 27.41 -14.69
CA SER A 127 8.86 27.62 -16.02
C SER A 127 7.98 27.10 -17.16
N LEU A 128 7.25 26.01 -16.91
CA LEU A 128 6.41 25.34 -17.91
C LEU A 128 4.92 25.64 -17.75
N GLY A 129 4.52 26.30 -16.65
CA GLY A 129 3.13 26.54 -16.30
C GLY A 129 2.43 25.25 -15.88
N PHE A 130 1.15 25.14 -16.22
CA PHE A 130 0.34 23.98 -15.89
C PHE A 130 0.82 22.71 -16.61
N CYS A 131 1.19 21.70 -15.84
CA CYS A 131 1.84 20.49 -16.30
C CYS A 131 1.00 19.24 -16.03
N VAL A 132 1.00 18.31 -16.99
CA VAL A 132 0.42 16.97 -16.82
C VAL A 132 1.47 15.93 -17.22
N SER A 133 1.82 15.02 -16.32
CA SER A 133 2.73 13.92 -16.61
C SER A 133 1.98 12.70 -17.11
N VAL A 134 2.51 12.10 -18.17
CA VAL A 134 2.02 10.87 -18.78
C VAL A 134 3.22 9.97 -19.05
N PRO A 135 3.52 9.00 -18.16
CA PRO A 135 4.58 8.02 -18.38
C PRO A 135 4.41 7.29 -19.72
N PRO A 136 5.50 6.89 -20.41
CA PRO A 136 5.49 6.35 -21.77
C PRO A 136 4.58 5.15 -22.06
N PHE A 137 4.22 4.39 -21.03
CA PHE A 137 3.40 3.20 -21.12
C PHE A 137 1.98 3.40 -20.57
N THR A 138 1.60 4.64 -20.28
CA THR A 138 0.24 5.00 -19.83
C THR A 138 -0.74 4.77 -20.98
N PRO A 139 -1.78 3.95 -20.79
CA PRO A 139 -2.78 3.74 -21.83
C PRO A 139 -3.53 5.02 -22.14
N LYS A 140 -3.98 5.14 -23.40
CA LYS A 140 -4.57 6.36 -23.94
C LYS A 140 -5.76 6.86 -23.11
N GLU A 141 -6.66 5.97 -22.71
CA GLU A 141 -7.82 6.31 -21.89
C GLU A 141 -7.40 6.82 -20.52
N GLU A 142 -6.36 6.23 -19.91
CA GLU A 142 -5.81 6.67 -18.63
C GLU A 142 -5.16 8.06 -18.77
N ALA A 143 -4.44 8.31 -19.87
CA ALA A 143 -3.88 9.62 -20.16
C ALA A 143 -4.97 10.68 -20.36
N LEU A 144 -6.07 10.34 -21.06
CA LEU A 144 -7.23 11.22 -21.18
C LEU A 144 -7.89 11.48 -19.82
N ALA A 145 -8.05 10.46 -18.98
CA ALA A 145 -8.60 10.63 -17.63
C ALA A 145 -7.73 11.56 -16.77
N TRP A 146 -6.40 11.46 -16.88
CA TRP A 146 -5.47 12.37 -16.20
C TRP A 146 -5.57 13.79 -16.72
N LEU A 147 -5.68 13.99 -18.03
CA LEU A 147 -5.93 15.29 -18.63
C LEU A 147 -7.25 15.88 -18.11
N LEU A 148 -8.34 15.10 -18.07
CA LEU A 148 -9.63 15.59 -17.57
C LEU A 148 -9.58 15.91 -16.07
N THR A 149 -8.90 15.08 -15.27
CA THR A 149 -8.73 15.31 -13.83
C THR A 149 -7.96 16.62 -13.59
N SER A 150 -6.91 16.87 -14.37
CA SER A 150 -6.06 18.05 -14.19
C SER A 150 -6.74 19.37 -14.57
N GLN A 151 -7.78 19.32 -15.41
CA GLN A 151 -8.63 20.49 -15.70
C GLN A 151 -9.60 20.82 -14.56
N ASN A 152 -9.79 19.91 -13.60
CA ASN A 152 -10.80 20.00 -12.53
C ASN A 152 -10.15 19.90 -11.13
N ARG A 153 -9.09 20.68 -10.90
CA ARG A 153 -8.18 20.56 -9.73
C ARG A 153 -8.86 20.78 -8.38
N ASP A 154 -9.91 21.59 -8.35
CA ASP A 154 -10.67 21.93 -7.14
C ASP A 154 -11.88 20.99 -6.93
N SER A 155 -12.07 19.99 -7.80
CA SER A 155 -13.20 19.06 -7.72
C SER A 155 -13.01 18.01 -6.63
N GLU A 156 -14.09 17.67 -5.93
CA GLU A 156 -14.14 16.55 -4.98
C GLU A 156 -14.38 15.20 -5.68
N LEU A 157 -14.56 15.18 -7.00
CA LEU A 157 -14.91 13.96 -7.71
C LEU A 157 -13.72 13.00 -7.77
N PRO A 158 -13.93 11.70 -7.51
CA PRO A 158 -12.86 10.71 -7.56
C PRO A 158 -12.41 10.45 -8.99
N PHE A 159 -11.15 10.01 -9.16
CA PHE A 159 -10.53 9.73 -10.46
C PHE A 159 -11.42 8.90 -11.40
N GLY A 160 -12.17 7.94 -10.84
CA GLY A 160 -13.07 7.07 -11.57
C GLY A 160 -14.18 7.78 -12.35
N VAL A 161 -14.58 9.01 -11.99
CA VAL A 161 -15.53 9.80 -12.79
C VAL A 161 -14.86 10.23 -14.10
N TYR A 162 -13.64 10.77 -14.03
CA TYR A 162 -12.86 11.17 -15.20
C TYR A 162 -12.50 9.98 -16.08
N ALA A 163 -12.16 8.83 -15.47
CA ALA A 163 -11.99 7.58 -16.19
C ALA A 163 -13.27 7.17 -16.95
N GLY A 164 -14.45 7.37 -16.37
CA GLY A 164 -15.72 7.09 -17.02
C GLY A 164 -15.98 7.98 -18.23
N ILE A 165 -15.69 9.29 -18.10
CA ILE A 165 -15.83 10.25 -19.21
C ILE A 165 -14.82 9.92 -20.31
N ALA A 166 -13.56 9.62 -19.94
CA ALA A 166 -12.52 9.22 -20.87
C ALA A 166 -12.90 7.96 -21.66
N ALA A 167 -13.44 6.94 -20.99
CA ALA A 167 -13.93 5.72 -21.63
C ALA A 167 -15.09 5.98 -22.60
N HIS A 168 -16.01 6.88 -22.22
CA HIS A 168 -17.13 7.26 -23.08
C HIS A 168 -16.67 8.06 -24.32
N LEU A 169 -15.75 9.02 -24.17
CA LEU A 169 -15.22 9.84 -25.26
C LEU A 169 -14.37 9.05 -26.26
N SER A 170 -13.53 8.15 -25.76
CA SER A 170 -12.65 7.31 -26.59
C SER A 170 -13.40 6.22 -27.37
N GLY A 171 -14.70 6.03 -27.10
CA GLY A 171 -15.48 4.95 -27.70
C GLY A 171 -14.98 3.56 -27.32
N SER A 172 -14.17 3.45 -26.24
CA SER A 172 -13.66 2.19 -25.74
C SER A 172 -14.84 1.35 -25.30
N SER A 173 -15.26 0.44 -26.18
CA SER A 173 -16.45 -0.37 -25.98
C SER A 173 -16.31 -1.15 -24.69
N LEU A 174 -17.10 -0.79 -23.68
CA LEU A 174 -17.28 -1.56 -22.46
C LEU A 174 -18.14 -2.78 -22.83
N GLU A 175 -17.55 -3.67 -23.62
CA GLU A 175 -18.22 -4.88 -24.10
C GLU A 175 -18.67 -5.69 -22.89
N ASN A 176 -20.00 -5.85 -22.80
CA ASN A 176 -20.79 -6.54 -21.79
C ASN A 176 -21.15 -5.68 -20.57
N GLY A 177 -22.45 -5.41 -20.43
CA GLY A 177 -23.02 -4.72 -19.27
C GLY A 177 -22.64 -5.40 -17.96
N LEU A 178 -22.26 -4.59 -16.98
CA LEU A 178 -22.03 -5.07 -15.62
C LEU A 178 -23.34 -5.60 -15.04
N LEU A 179 -23.30 -6.79 -14.46
CA LEU A 179 -24.41 -7.28 -13.64
C LEU A 179 -24.54 -6.39 -12.42
N LEU A 180 -25.53 -5.49 -12.42
CA LEU A 180 -25.75 -4.52 -11.34
C LEU A 180 -25.83 -5.19 -9.96
N SER A 181 -26.42 -6.39 -9.89
CA SER A 181 -26.53 -7.18 -8.66
C SER A 181 -25.18 -7.66 -8.08
N GLY A 182 -24.12 -7.66 -8.88
CA GLY A 182 -22.76 -8.05 -8.46
C GLY A 182 -21.89 -6.88 -8.00
N ILE A 183 -22.34 -5.63 -8.19
CA ILE A 183 -21.55 -4.43 -7.90
C ILE A 183 -21.25 -4.26 -6.40
N PRO A 184 -22.22 -4.40 -5.47
CA PRO A 184 -21.96 -4.22 -4.05
C PRO A 184 -20.94 -5.21 -3.46
N ASN A 185 -20.75 -6.36 -4.10
CA ASN A 185 -19.92 -7.45 -3.57
C ASN A 185 -18.48 -7.44 -4.11
N ASN A 186 -18.05 -6.39 -4.83
CA ASN A 186 -16.72 -6.38 -5.43
C ASN A 186 -16.11 -4.97 -5.37
N LEU A 187 -15.16 -4.85 -4.44
CA LEU A 187 -14.44 -3.63 -4.07
C LEU A 187 -13.79 -2.90 -5.25
N CYS A 188 -13.31 -3.65 -6.26
CA CYS A 188 -12.70 -3.06 -7.45
C CYS A 188 -13.70 -2.25 -8.31
N TYR A 189 -15.01 -2.46 -8.14
CA TYR A 189 -16.01 -1.67 -8.86
C TYR A 189 -16.30 -0.35 -8.14
N THR A 190 -16.38 -0.31 -6.82
CA THR A 190 -17.20 0.71 -6.15
C THR A 190 -16.42 1.93 -5.64
N GLU A 191 -15.10 1.83 -5.52
CA GLU A 191 -14.35 2.85 -4.78
C GLU A 191 -13.91 4.06 -5.62
N LEU A 192 -13.90 3.93 -6.96
CA LEU A 192 -13.56 5.00 -7.91
C LEU A 192 -12.18 5.66 -7.69
N GLN A 193 -11.29 5.08 -6.88
CA GLN A 193 -9.99 5.67 -6.55
C GLN A 193 -8.93 5.44 -7.65
N PHE A 194 -8.01 6.39 -7.84
CA PHE A 194 -7.01 6.37 -8.91
C PHE A 194 -6.23 5.05 -9.04
N PRO A 195 -5.67 4.44 -7.97
CA PRO A 195 -4.76 3.31 -8.18
C PRO A 195 -5.40 2.14 -8.93
N LEU A 196 -6.74 1.98 -8.84
CA LEU A 196 -7.50 0.97 -9.58
C LEU A 196 -7.36 1.08 -11.11
N TYR A 197 -7.12 2.27 -11.63
CA TYR A 197 -7.05 2.56 -13.06
C TYR A 197 -5.63 2.51 -13.62
N GLY A 198 -4.62 2.64 -12.75
CA GLY A 198 -3.22 2.66 -13.11
C GLY A 198 -2.69 1.30 -13.55
N SER A 199 -1.53 1.33 -14.23
CA SER A 199 -0.81 0.13 -14.72
C SER A 199 -0.41 -0.86 -13.62
N GLY A 200 -0.48 -0.46 -12.35
CA GLY A 200 -0.16 -1.30 -11.21
C GLY A 200 -1.24 -2.20 -10.68
N THR A 201 -2.47 -1.97 -11.07
CA THR A 201 -3.59 -2.82 -10.67
C THR A 201 -3.62 -4.06 -11.57
N PRO A 202 -3.83 -5.27 -11.00
CA PRO A 202 -4.00 -6.48 -11.80
C PRO A 202 -5.05 -6.27 -12.89
N GLU A 203 -4.76 -6.75 -14.10
CA GLU A 203 -5.55 -6.45 -15.32
C GLU A 203 -7.05 -6.67 -15.12
N LYS A 204 -7.44 -7.75 -14.42
CA LYS A 204 -8.84 -8.05 -14.11
C LYS A 204 -9.49 -6.96 -13.25
N GLY A 205 -8.83 -6.51 -12.19
CA GLY A 205 -9.32 -5.44 -11.32
C GLY A 205 -9.40 -4.10 -12.05
N ARG A 206 -8.37 -3.79 -12.84
CA ARG A 206 -8.32 -2.58 -13.67
C ARG A 206 -9.47 -2.53 -14.67
N ARG A 207 -9.70 -3.62 -15.40
CA ARG A 207 -10.80 -3.73 -16.36
C ARG A 207 -12.17 -3.54 -15.69
N TYR A 208 -12.33 -4.03 -14.47
CA TYR A 208 -13.55 -3.85 -13.70
C TYR A 208 -13.79 -2.41 -13.29
N ALA A 209 -12.76 -1.71 -12.80
CA ALA A 209 -12.84 -0.30 -12.46
C ALA A 209 -13.25 0.55 -13.68
N TRP A 210 -12.56 0.39 -14.82
CA TRP A 210 -12.88 1.08 -16.07
C TRP A 210 -14.31 0.81 -16.55
N ARG A 211 -14.79 -0.44 -16.44
CA ARG A 211 -16.18 -0.79 -16.79
C ARG A 211 -17.20 -0.12 -15.88
N PHE A 212 -16.96 -0.10 -14.58
CA PHE A 212 -17.90 0.53 -13.65
C PHE A 212 -17.94 2.04 -13.86
N SER A 213 -16.78 2.67 -13.99
CA SER A 213 -16.67 4.10 -14.31
C SER A 213 -17.44 4.50 -15.55
N GLY A 214 -17.30 3.77 -16.66
CA GLY A 214 -18.04 4.12 -17.86
C GLY A 214 -19.53 3.77 -17.78
N GLN A 215 -19.93 2.73 -17.02
CA GLN A 215 -21.35 2.49 -16.72
C GLN A 215 -21.95 3.63 -15.89
N LEU A 216 -21.22 4.10 -14.87
CA LEU A 216 -21.61 5.24 -14.03
C LEU A 216 -21.86 6.48 -14.89
N VAL A 217 -20.92 6.84 -15.75
CA VAL A 217 -21.07 8.00 -16.65
C VAL A 217 -22.20 7.78 -17.65
N SER A 218 -22.36 6.58 -18.21
CA SER A 218 -23.47 6.26 -19.12
C SER A 218 -24.83 6.41 -18.43
N ASP A 219 -24.96 5.94 -17.18
CA ASP A 219 -26.20 6.07 -16.40
C ASP A 219 -26.48 7.54 -16.03
N LEU A 220 -25.45 8.33 -15.71
CA LEU A 220 -25.58 9.77 -15.45
C LEU A 220 -26.05 10.51 -16.72
N LEU A 221 -25.47 10.22 -17.88
CA LEU A 221 -25.90 10.80 -19.16
C LEU A 221 -27.34 10.38 -19.49
N ALA A 222 -27.69 9.11 -19.28
CA ALA A 222 -29.05 8.62 -19.48
C ALA A 222 -30.07 9.26 -18.53
N SER A 223 -29.63 9.77 -17.37
CA SER A 223 -30.45 10.55 -16.44
C SER A 223 -30.66 12.02 -16.87
N GLY A 224 -30.11 12.42 -18.02
CA GLY A 224 -30.28 13.74 -18.61
C GLY A 224 -29.20 14.75 -18.24
N LYS A 225 -28.10 14.31 -17.60
CA LYS A 225 -26.92 15.15 -17.36
C LYS A 225 -26.05 15.22 -18.61
N ASP A 226 -25.37 16.34 -18.82
CA ASP A 226 -24.21 16.41 -19.73
C ASP A 226 -22.88 16.32 -18.94
N TYR A 227 -21.73 16.39 -19.61
CA TYR A 227 -20.43 16.32 -18.94
C TYR A 227 -20.20 17.48 -17.96
N ALA A 228 -20.65 18.69 -18.29
CA ALA A 228 -20.53 19.83 -17.39
C ALA A 228 -21.32 19.59 -16.10
N ASN A 229 -22.56 19.10 -16.22
CA ASN A 229 -23.39 18.73 -15.07
C ASN A 229 -22.81 17.59 -14.24
N ILE A 230 -22.04 16.69 -14.84
CA ILE A 230 -21.34 15.61 -14.12
C ILE A 230 -20.15 16.17 -13.35
N LEU A 231 -19.34 17.03 -13.98
CA LEU A 231 -18.14 17.62 -13.38
C LEU A 231 -18.44 18.64 -12.29
N GLU A 232 -19.62 19.26 -12.31
CA GLU A 232 -20.12 20.16 -11.25
C GLU A 232 -20.71 19.43 -10.04
N MET A 233 -20.82 18.09 -10.06
CA MET A 233 -21.36 17.33 -8.92
C MET A 233 -20.44 17.44 -7.70
N SER A 234 -21.02 17.64 -6.52
CA SER A 234 -20.29 17.48 -5.26
C SER A 234 -20.01 15.99 -4.97
N GLY A 235 -19.05 15.71 -4.09
CA GLY A 235 -18.85 14.34 -3.60
C GLY A 235 -20.11 13.75 -2.95
N THR A 236 -20.93 14.60 -2.32
CA THR A 236 -22.22 14.22 -1.73
C THR A 236 -23.25 13.81 -2.78
N ASP A 237 -23.38 14.59 -3.87
CA ASP A 237 -24.32 14.29 -4.95
C ASP A 237 -23.96 12.99 -5.66
N LEU A 238 -22.66 12.77 -5.91
CA LEU A 238 -22.18 11.52 -6.47
C LEU A 238 -22.46 10.35 -5.52
N ASN A 239 -22.16 10.50 -4.24
CA ASN A 239 -22.39 9.44 -3.25
C ASN A 239 -23.89 9.09 -3.13
N ALA A 240 -24.78 10.07 -3.18
CA ALA A 240 -26.22 9.84 -3.20
C ALA A 240 -26.65 9.04 -4.45
N PHE A 241 -26.14 9.42 -5.63
CA PHE A 241 -26.41 8.68 -6.86
C PHE A 241 -25.90 7.23 -6.78
N LEU A 242 -24.68 7.02 -6.30
CA LEU A 242 -24.09 5.68 -6.14
C LEU A 242 -24.91 4.82 -5.17
N SER A 243 -25.35 5.41 -4.05
CA SER A 243 -26.18 4.73 -3.06
C SER A 243 -27.53 4.33 -3.66
N ASP A 244 -28.22 5.25 -4.33
CA ASP A 244 -29.55 5.01 -4.87
C ASP A 244 -29.53 4.03 -6.06
N ARG A 245 -28.53 4.14 -6.93
CA ARG A 245 -28.46 3.37 -8.18
C ARG A 245 -27.80 2.01 -8.01
N TYR A 246 -26.75 1.93 -7.22
CA TYR A 246 -25.90 0.74 -7.11
C TYR A 246 -25.86 0.15 -5.69
N GLY A 247 -26.36 0.84 -4.67
CA GLY A 247 -26.32 0.37 -3.28
C GLY A 247 -24.92 0.44 -2.66
N VAL A 248 -24.09 1.39 -3.11
CA VAL A 248 -22.68 1.53 -2.69
C VAL A 248 -22.37 2.98 -2.36
N THR A 249 -21.34 3.20 -1.55
CA THR A 249 -20.90 4.54 -1.13
C THR A 249 -19.43 4.74 -1.42
N LEU A 250 -19.02 5.99 -1.59
CA LEU A 250 -17.62 6.36 -1.66
C LEU A 250 -16.89 5.99 -0.35
N PRO A 251 -15.61 5.60 -0.41
CA PRO A 251 -14.80 5.40 0.78
C PRO A 251 -14.59 6.73 1.52
N ASN A 252 -14.21 6.65 2.79
CA ASN A 252 -13.88 7.82 3.62
C ASN A 252 -12.39 8.21 3.54
N TYR A 253 -11.71 7.78 2.49
CA TYR A 253 -10.32 8.11 2.20
C TYR A 253 -10.19 8.50 0.73
N THR A 254 -9.17 9.27 0.41
CA THR A 254 -8.85 9.67 -0.97
C THR A 254 -7.43 9.26 -1.31
N PHE A 255 -7.27 8.58 -2.45
CA PHE A 255 -5.96 8.25 -3.02
C PHE A 255 -5.58 9.21 -4.12
N GLU A 256 -4.35 9.70 -4.05
CA GLU A 256 -3.74 10.54 -5.07
C GLU A 256 -2.35 10.00 -5.41
N PRO A 257 -1.89 10.14 -6.67
CA PRO A 257 -0.48 9.95 -6.99
C PRO A 257 0.36 10.98 -6.21
N TYR A 258 1.59 10.61 -5.88
CA TYR A 258 2.49 11.52 -5.20
C TYR A 258 3.91 11.58 -5.78
N SER A 259 4.75 10.57 -5.60
CA SER A 259 6.11 10.56 -6.18
C SER A 259 6.60 9.14 -6.50
N LYS A 260 7.78 8.99 -7.11
CA LYS A 260 8.34 7.66 -7.36
C LYS A 260 8.74 6.91 -6.08
N LYS A 261 9.17 7.63 -5.05
CA LYS A 261 9.51 7.05 -3.74
C LYS A 261 8.26 6.62 -2.98
N PHE A 262 7.25 7.49 -2.97
CA PHE A 262 5.95 7.22 -2.37
C PHE A 262 4.88 7.38 -3.44
N GLU A 263 4.53 6.29 -4.11
CA GLU A 263 3.60 6.33 -5.25
C GLU A 263 2.25 6.93 -4.88
N TYR A 264 1.79 6.69 -3.64
CA TYR A 264 0.49 7.15 -3.18
C TYR A 264 0.59 8.10 -1.99
N ARG A 265 -0.21 9.16 -2.05
CA ARG A 265 -0.63 9.96 -0.90
C ARG A 265 -2.09 9.63 -0.61
N VAL A 266 -2.39 9.25 0.63
CA VAL A 266 -3.75 8.92 1.06
C VAL A 266 -4.17 9.81 2.22
N ARG A 267 -5.35 10.40 2.15
CA ARG A 267 -5.94 11.13 3.28
C ARG A 267 -7.09 10.34 3.88
N GLN A 268 -7.10 10.21 5.21
CA GLN A 268 -8.19 9.57 5.95
C GLN A 268 -8.26 10.15 7.37
N GLY A 269 -9.36 10.85 7.70
CA GLY A 269 -9.47 11.51 9.00
C GLY A 269 -8.31 12.49 9.24
N CYS A 270 -7.66 12.41 10.40
CA CYS A 270 -6.47 13.20 10.74
C CYS A 270 -5.16 12.62 10.17
N PHE A 271 -5.20 11.61 9.28
CA PHE A 271 -4.00 10.98 8.76
C PHE A 271 -3.72 11.35 7.31
N THR A 272 -2.45 11.61 7.02
CA THR A 272 -1.89 11.62 5.66
C THR A 272 -0.87 10.50 5.53
N TYR A 273 -1.19 9.46 4.78
CA TYR A 273 -0.30 8.34 4.49
C TYR A 273 0.52 8.60 3.23
N TYR A 274 1.80 8.27 3.27
CA TYR A 274 2.71 8.20 2.13
C TYR A 274 3.15 6.75 1.96
N ILE A 275 2.74 6.14 0.85
CA ILE A 275 2.86 4.70 0.63
C ILE A 275 3.80 4.45 -0.53
N ASN A 276 4.92 3.76 -0.25
CA ASN A 276 5.76 3.19 -1.29
C ASN A 276 5.07 1.95 -1.87
N ARG A 277 4.87 1.89 -3.19
CA ARG A 277 4.24 0.73 -3.83
C ARG A 277 5.11 -0.53 -3.81
N GLU A 278 6.41 -0.39 -3.64
CA GLU A 278 7.32 -1.54 -3.49
C GLU A 278 7.55 -1.92 -2.02
N TYR A 279 6.80 -1.29 -1.10
CA TYR A 279 6.90 -1.60 0.32
C TYR A 279 6.71 -3.10 0.57
N THR A 280 7.65 -3.65 1.35
CA THR A 280 7.62 -5.01 1.85
C THR A 280 7.51 -4.94 3.36
N ASP A 281 6.46 -5.56 3.90
CA ASP A 281 6.25 -5.62 5.34
C ASP A 281 7.36 -6.44 6.02
N LEU A 282 7.88 -5.90 7.13
CA LEU A 282 8.94 -6.54 7.90
C LEU A 282 8.49 -7.89 8.50
N ILE A 283 7.23 -7.99 8.90
CA ILE A 283 6.68 -9.09 9.70
C ILE A 283 5.68 -9.90 8.89
N LEU A 284 4.72 -9.23 8.23
CA LEU A 284 3.65 -9.90 7.50
C LEU A 284 4.16 -10.49 6.17
N PRO A 285 3.83 -11.75 5.86
CA PRO A 285 4.08 -12.32 4.53
C PRO A 285 3.35 -11.58 3.41
N SER A 286 3.88 -11.63 2.19
CA SER A 286 3.33 -10.94 1.02
C SER A 286 1.94 -11.45 0.57
N ASP A 287 1.59 -12.67 0.95
CA ASP A 287 0.26 -13.24 0.74
C ASP A 287 -0.77 -12.78 1.78
N VAL A 288 -0.32 -12.25 2.92
CA VAL A 288 -1.16 -11.64 3.96
C VAL A 288 -1.34 -10.16 3.71
N PHE A 289 -0.24 -9.45 3.42
CA PHE A 289 -0.28 -8.03 3.09
C PHE A 289 0.59 -7.74 1.86
N SER A 290 0.04 -6.94 0.94
CA SER A 290 0.80 -6.35 -0.15
C SER A 290 0.28 -4.94 -0.41
N THR A 291 1.05 -4.15 -1.14
CA THR A 291 0.70 -2.80 -1.58
C THR A 291 -0.30 -2.77 -2.73
N SER A 292 -0.91 -3.90 -3.07
CA SER A 292 -2.01 -3.89 -4.04
C SER A 292 -3.24 -3.19 -3.45
N TYR A 293 -3.97 -2.49 -4.31
CA TYR A 293 -5.06 -1.63 -3.87
C TYR A 293 -6.12 -2.32 -2.97
N PRO A 294 -6.62 -3.55 -3.29
CA PRO A 294 -7.54 -4.25 -2.39
C PRO A 294 -7.03 -4.41 -0.96
N GLN A 295 -5.77 -4.80 -0.76
CA GLN A 295 -5.20 -4.95 0.59
C GLN A 295 -4.97 -3.60 1.27
N LEU A 296 -4.56 -2.56 0.54
CA LEU A 296 -4.45 -1.21 1.10
C LEU A 296 -5.81 -0.67 1.54
N SER A 297 -6.85 -0.87 0.75
CA SER A 297 -8.24 -0.50 1.06
C SER A 297 -8.73 -1.20 2.33
N ASP A 298 -8.52 -2.51 2.43
CA ASP A 298 -8.91 -3.29 3.61
C ASP A 298 -8.14 -2.85 4.87
N TRP A 299 -6.83 -2.64 4.76
CA TRP A 299 -6.01 -2.11 5.84
C TRP A 299 -6.44 -0.72 6.32
N LEU A 300 -6.75 0.20 5.40
CA LEU A 300 -7.25 1.54 5.76
C LEU A 300 -8.61 1.47 6.48
N LYS A 301 -9.47 0.49 6.17
CA LYS A 301 -10.75 0.30 6.86
C LYS A 301 -10.54 -0.24 8.28
N ASP A 302 -9.66 -1.22 8.45
CA ASP A 302 -9.26 -1.76 9.77
C ASP A 302 -8.67 -0.67 10.67
N ASN A 303 -7.75 0.14 10.12
CA ASN A 303 -7.15 1.27 10.81
C ASN A 303 -8.20 2.30 11.23
N ARG A 304 -9.11 2.66 10.32
CA ARG A 304 -10.19 3.60 10.63
C ARG A 304 -11.05 3.09 11.79
N GLN A 305 -11.46 1.82 11.76
CA GLN A 305 -12.25 1.25 12.84
C GLN A 305 -11.51 1.38 14.17
N THR A 306 -10.24 0.99 14.19
CA THR A 306 -9.39 1.09 15.39
C THR A 306 -9.22 2.54 15.87
N THR A 307 -9.05 3.47 14.94
CA THR A 307 -8.99 4.91 15.24
C THR A 307 -10.31 5.40 15.85
N ASP A 308 -11.45 5.09 15.26
CA ASP A 308 -12.76 5.55 15.73
C ASP A 308 -13.06 4.99 17.14
N GLU A 309 -12.73 3.73 17.38
CA GLU A 309 -12.86 3.08 18.70
C GLU A 309 -11.96 3.74 19.75
N SER A 310 -10.69 3.96 19.40
CA SER A 310 -9.71 4.62 20.27
C SER A 310 -10.13 6.06 20.58
N ASN A 311 -10.53 6.82 19.57
CA ASN A 311 -10.96 8.21 19.72
C ASN A 311 -12.17 8.34 20.64
N ARG A 312 -13.13 7.43 20.51
CA ARG A 312 -14.30 7.36 21.40
C ARG A 312 -13.89 7.04 22.84
N LEU A 313 -12.98 6.09 23.03
CA LEU A 313 -12.50 5.69 24.36
C LEU A 313 -11.77 6.84 25.06
N PHE A 314 -10.86 7.50 24.33
CA PHE A 314 -10.00 8.56 24.82
C PHE A 314 -10.64 9.96 24.78
N ARG A 315 -11.81 10.07 24.14
CA ARG A 315 -12.57 11.32 23.96
C ARG A 315 -11.75 12.41 23.27
N ILE A 316 -11.03 12.02 22.22
CA ILE A 316 -10.20 12.93 21.42
C ILE A 316 -10.93 13.22 20.11
N GLY A 317 -11.44 14.45 19.98
CA GLY A 317 -12.19 14.90 18.80
C GLY A 317 -11.43 15.88 17.91
N ASP A 318 -10.32 16.42 18.41
CA ASP A 318 -9.59 17.57 17.88
C ASP A 318 -8.07 17.39 17.96
N MET A 319 -7.58 16.16 17.80
CA MET A 319 -6.16 15.89 17.69
C MET A 319 -5.61 16.45 16.37
N TYR A 320 -4.34 16.89 16.38
CA TYR A 320 -3.65 17.40 15.20
C TYR A 320 -3.46 16.31 14.13
N ASP A 321 -3.19 16.74 12.89
CA ASP A 321 -2.93 15.83 11.78
C ASP A 321 -1.60 15.08 11.94
N ILE A 322 -1.63 13.79 11.62
CA ILE A 322 -0.52 12.86 11.70
C ILE A 322 -0.08 12.44 10.31
N THR A 323 1.22 12.46 10.08
CA THR A 323 1.82 11.91 8.85
C THR A 323 2.24 10.47 9.08
N VAL A 324 1.89 9.58 8.16
CA VAL A 324 2.21 8.15 8.25
C VAL A 324 3.04 7.76 7.04
N TYR A 325 4.23 7.20 7.25
CA TYR A 325 5.10 6.70 6.19
C TYR A 325 5.12 5.18 6.19
N LEU A 326 4.90 4.58 5.02
CA LEU A 326 5.10 3.15 4.79
C LEU A 326 6.48 2.95 4.16
N GLU A 327 7.48 2.68 5.02
CA GLU A 327 8.90 2.62 4.64
C GLU A 327 9.36 1.18 4.48
N ASP A 328 10.26 0.92 3.54
CA ASP A 328 10.73 -0.45 3.34
C ASP A 328 11.29 -1.04 4.65
N GLY A 329 10.87 -2.28 4.98
CA GLY A 329 11.31 -2.96 6.20
C GLY A 329 12.82 -3.21 6.25
N LEU A 330 13.58 -2.86 5.21
CA LEU A 330 15.01 -3.16 5.06
C LEU A 330 15.90 -2.35 6.00
N LEU A 331 15.46 -1.15 6.38
CA LEU A 331 16.21 -0.27 7.30
C LEU A 331 15.85 -0.49 8.78
N SER A 332 14.93 -1.41 9.09
CA SER A 332 14.52 -1.65 10.47
C SER A 332 15.57 -2.41 11.29
N THR A 333 15.83 -1.91 12.49
CA THR A 333 16.70 -2.54 13.50
C THR A 333 15.94 -3.50 14.43
N GLY A 334 14.84 -4.09 13.95
CA GLY A 334 13.97 -4.98 14.75
C GLY A 334 12.78 -4.29 15.40
N ILE A 335 12.47 -3.06 14.97
CA ILE A 335 11.25 -2.34 15.37
C ILE A 335 10.19 -2.45 14.26
N SER A 336 8.92 -2.59 14.64
CA SER A 336 7.82 -2.76 13.69
C SER A 336 7.16 -1.42 13.30
N GLY A 337 7.34 -0.39 14.12
CA GLY A 337 6.92 0.99 13.85
C GLY A 337 7.66 1.97 14.76
N ALA A 338 7.51 3.26 14.48
CA ALA A 338 8.03 4.33 15.32
C ALA A 338 7.17 5.59 15.22
N ALA A 339 6.68 6.07 16.37
CA ALA A 339 6.04 7.36 16.52
C ALA A 339 7.03 8.44 17.00
N PHE A 340 7.12 9.57 16.28
CA PHE A 340 7.87 10.76 16.71
C PHE A 340 7.18 12.05 16.28
N GLY A 341 6.95 12.96 17.22
CA GLY A 341 6.27 14.23 16.94
C GLY A 341 4.84 13.99 16.47
N ASN A 342 4.50 14.43 15.26
CA ASN A 342 3.24 14.12 14.58
C ASN A 342 3.43 13.14 13.40
N THR A 343 4.45 12.30 13.49
CA THR A 343 4.80 11.33 12.44
C THR A 343 4.76 9.91 13.00
N VAL A 344 4.30 8.97 12.18
CA VAL A 344 4.44 7.52 12.36
C VAL A 344 5.17 6.96 11.16
N THR A 345 6.23 6.20 11.41
CA THR A 345 6.88 5.38 10.38
C THR A 345 6.53 3.92 10.65
N LEU A 346 5.99 3.24 9.65
CA LEU A 346 5.57 1.84 9.74
C LEU A 346 6.55 0.96 8.95
N TYR A 347 7.17 0.02 9.64
CA TYR A 347 7.96 -1.06 9.03
C TYR A 347 7.13 -2.35 8.93
N SER A 348 6.10 -2.48 9.76
CA SER A 348 4.99 -3.40 9.59
C SER A 348 3.66 -2.66 9.72
N VAL A 349 2.73 -2.89 8.81
CA VAL A 349 1.42 -2.24 8.80
C VAL A 349 0.57 -2.56 10.02
N GLY A 350 0.80 -3.73 10.63
CA GLY A 350 0.14 -4.13 11.88
C GLY A 350 0.55 -3.29 13.10
N SER A 351 1.61 -2.49 12.99
CA SER A 351 2.04 -1.61 14.09
C SER A 351 1.20 -0.33 14.18
N PHE A 352 0.41 0.00 13.16
CA PHE A 352 -0.28 1.30 13.10
C PHE A 352 -1.15 1.56 14.33
N SER A 353 -1.98 0.58 14.73
CA SER A 353 -2.86 0.73 15.89
C SER A 353 -2.08 1.01 17.18
N HIS A 354 -0.97 0.29 17.37
CA HIS A 354 -0.07 0.45 18.51
C HIS A 354 0.59 1.85 18.52
N GLU A 355 1.20 2.27 17.41
CA GLU A 355 1.85 3.57 17.29
C GLU A 355 0.86 4.74 17.38
N TYR A 356 -0.37 4.55 16.89
CA TYR A 356 -1.43 5.55 17.02
C TYR A 356 -1.81 5.78 18.48
N LEU A 357 -1.93 4.71 19.26
CA LEU A 357 -2.22 4.81 20.69
C LEU A 357 -1.09 5.52 21.45
N HIS A 358 0.18 5.29 21.08
CA HIS A 358 1.29 6.08 21.61
C HIS A 358 1.07 7.57 21.41
N HIS A 359 0.71 8.00 20.19
CA HIS A 359 0.39 9.40 19.90
C HIS A 359 -0.73 9.94 20.80
N ILE A 360 -1.80 9.17 20.99
CA ILE A 360 -2.91 9.55 21.88
C ILE A 360 -2.41 9.77 23.31
N LEU A 361 -1.58 8.86 23.84
CA LEU A 361 -1.03 8.99 25.20
C LEU A 361 -0.16 10.23 25.34
N TYR A 362 0.69 10.52 24.35
CA TYR A 362 1.49 11.74 24.34
C TYR A 362 0.60 12.99 24.30
N TYR A 363 -0.40 13.02 23.40
CA TYR A 363 -1.33 14.13 23.25
C TYR A 363 -2.10 14.43 24.56
N LEU A 364 -2.54 13.39 25.27
CA LEU A 364 -3.27 13.53 26.53
C LEU A 364 -2.38 13.83 27.74
N GLY A 365 -1.05 13.92 27.57
CA GLY A 365 -0.11 14.06 28.69
C GLY A 365 -0.10 12.83 29.62
N LYS A 366 -0.39 11.66 29.07
CA LYS A 366 -0.46 10.36 29.76
C LYS A 366 0.68 9.42 29.37
N SER A 367 1.73 9.91 28.74
CA SER A 367 2.97 9.13 28.57
C SER A 367 3.60 8.88 29.95
N GLY A 368 4.07 7.66 30.19
CA GLY A 368 4.47 7.25 31.54
C GLY A 368 5.15 5.88 31.62
N ASN A 369 5.15 5.32 32.83
CA ASN A 369 5.93 4.12 33.18
C ASN A 369 5.44 2.83 32.51
N ALA A 370 4.19 2.81 32.04
CA ALA A 370 3.58 1.66 31.35
C ALA A 370 3.19 2.03 29.91
N ARG A 371 3.94 2.92 29.27
CA ARG A 371 3.59 3.48 27.95
C ARG A 371 3.48 2.46 26.83
N GLU A 372 4.13 1.29 26.91
CA GLU A 372 4.04 0.24 25.87
C GLU A 372 2.84 -0.69 26.10
N VAL A 373 2.41 -0.81 27.35
CA VAL A 373 1.36 -1.71 27.80
C VAL A 373 -0.03 -1.21 27.38
N ILE A 374 -0.30 0.07 27.60
CA ILE A 374 -1.61 0.66 27.31
C ILE A 374 -1.92 0.64 25.81
N PRO A 375 -0.97 1.00 24.91
CA PRO A 375 -1.15 0.82 23.48
C PRO A 375 -1.46 -0.62 23.11
N GLU A 376 -0.71 -1.58 23.66
CA GLU A 376 -0.94 -2.99 23.35
C GLU A 376 -2.35 -3.44 23.77
N LEU A 377 -2.81 -3.06 24.97
CA LEU A 377 -4.18 -3.32 25.48
C LEU A 377 -5.29 -2.87 24.54
N HIS A 378 -5.04 -1.83 23.74
CA HIS A 378 -6.05 -1.22 22.87
C HIS A 378 -5.77 -1.44 21.37
N ALA A 379 -4.61 -1.95 20.98
CA ALA A 379 -4.26 -2.25 19.59
C ALA A 379 -5.02 -3.45 19.01
N ASN A 380 -5.60 -4.30 19.88
CA ASN A 380 -6.23 -5.58 19.53
C ASN A 380 -7.53 -5.47 18.71
N SER A 381 -8.08 -4.27 18.50
CA SER A 381 -9.19 -4.06 17.56
C SER A 381 -8.75 -4.21 16.10
N SER A 382 -7.45 -4.09 15.81
CA SER A 382 -6.89 -4.23 14.48
C SER A 382 -6.59 -5.70 14.14
N GLU A 383 -7.16 -6.18 13.05
CA GLU A 383 -6.87 -7.52 12.52
C GLU A 383 -5.40 -7.62 12.07
N TYR A 384 -4.86 -6.56 11.46
CA TYR A 384 -3.47 -6.51 11.02
C TYR A 384 -2.50 -6.50 12.20
N SER A 385 -2.84 -5.84 13.31
CA SER A 385 -2.04 -5.86 14.54
C SER A 385 -1.97 -7.26 15.15
N ARG A 386 -3.12 -7.96 15.23
CA ARG A 386 -3.18 -9.35 15.69
C ARG A 386 -2.37 -10.29 14.79
N ALA A 387 -2.53 -10.16 13.47
CA ALA A 387 -1.79 -10.95 12.50
C ALA A 387 -0.27 -10.73 12.63
N MET A 388 0.17 -9.48 12.78
CA MET A 388 1.57 -9.13 12.98
C MET A 388 2.17 -9.87 14.18
N TRP A 389 1.49 -9.85 15.32
CA TRP A 389 1.97 -10.58 16.51
C TRP A 389 2.02 -12.09 16.30
N TYR A 390 1.01 -12.68 15.66
CA TYR A 390 1.04 -14.10 15.33
C TYR A 390 2.26 -14.46 14.46
N TYR A 391 2.53 -13.71 13.39
CA TYR A 391 3.67 -13.98 12.52
C TYR A 391 5.01 -13.77 13.22
N LEU A 392 5.12 -12.73 14.04
CA LEU A 392 6.32 -12.47 14.85
C LEU A 392 6.61 -13.63 15.80
N PHE A 393 5.61 -14.04 16.60
CA PHE A 393 5.80 -15.00 17.68
C PHE A 393 5.78 -16.46 17.23
N SER A 394 5.15 -16.76 16.09
CA SER A 394 5.26 -18.09 15.47
C SER A 394 6.58 -18.32 14.74
N GLY A 395 7.47 -17.32 14.70
CA GLY A 395 8.74 -17.41 14.00
C GLY A 395 8.61 -17.41 12.47
N ASN A 396 7.43 -17.06 11.95
CA ASN A 396 7.10 -17.04 10.53
C ASN A 396 7.25 -15.65 9.90
N ALA A 397 7.70 -14.65 10.67
CA ALA A 397 8.06 -13.35 10.13
C ALA A 397 9.23 -13.50 9.14
N LYS A 398 9.03 -12.99 7.93
CA LYS A 398 9.94 -13.26 6.80
C LYS A 398 11.25 -12.47 6.89
N HIS A 399 11.16 -11.21 7.31
CA HIS A 399 12.28 -10.25 7.26
C HIS A 399 12.69 -9.74 8.64
N PHE A 400 12.01 -10.16 9.71
CA PHE A 400 12.29 -9.69 11.06
C PHE A 400 13.68 -10.14 11.54
N PRO A 401 14.55 -9.22 11.99
CA PRO A 401 15.92 -9.53 12.39
C PRO A 401 15.97 -10.02 13.85
N TYR A 402 15.49 -11.24 14.10
CA TYR A 402 15.55 -11.85 15.43
C TYR A 402 16.98 -11.82 15.99
N ASN A 403 17.14 -11.43 17.26
CA ASN A 403 18.44 -11.36 17.91
C ASN A 403 18.99 -12.76 18.21
N ALA A 404 20.02 -13.15 17.46
CA ALA A 404 20.68 -14.44 17.59
C ALA A 404 21.53 -14.59 18.88
N GLU A 405 22.02 -13.49 19.47
CA GLU A 405 22.84 -13.55 20.70
C GLU A 405 22.04 -14.04 21.90
N VAL A 406 20.73 -13.78 21.89
CA VAL A 406 19.81 -14.16 22.96
C VAL A 406 18.82 -15.25 22.54
N ASN A 407 19.00 -15.87 21.36
CA ASN A 407 18.08 -16.86 20.79
C ASN A 407 16.62 -16.39 20.85
N GLU A 408 16.37 -15.15 20.41
CA GLU A 408 15.07 -14.50 20.55
C GLU A 408 13.95 -15.31 19.89
N LYS A 409 14.21 -15.84 18.70
CA LYS A 409 13.25 -16.64 17.96
C LYS A 409 12.87 -17.91 18.71
N GLU A 410 13.85 -18.64 19.23
CA GLU A 410 13.65 -19.87 20.00
C GLU A 410 12.87 -19.60 21.29
N THR A 411 13.09 -18.43 21.91
CA THR A 411 12.36 -17.97 23.09
C THR A 411 10.87 -17.73 22.77
N TYR A 412 10.54 -17.17 21.60
CA TYR A 412 9.14 -17.07 21.18
C TYR A 412 8.52 -18.43 20.84
N LEU A 413 9.28 -19.30 20.18
CA LEU A 413 8.78 -20.62 19.79
C LEU A 413 8.45 -21.52 20.99
N SER A 414 9.24 -21.47 22.07
CA SER A 414 8.94 -22.23 23.30
C SER A 414 7.63 -21.76 23.96
N ALA A 415 7.39 -20.45 23.99
CA ALA A 415 6.12 -19.89 24.47
C ALA A 415 4.94 -20.29 23.57
N MET A 416 5.14 -20.33 22.26
CA MET A 416 4.13 -20.75 21.28
C MET A 416 3.76 -22.24 21.46
N GLU A 417 4.72 -23.09 21.82
CA GLU A 417 4.45 -24.50 22.15
C GLU A 417 3.55 -24.64 23.38
N LEU A 418 3.80 -23.87 24.43
CA LEU A 418 2.96 -23.86 25.63
C LEU A 418 1.55 -23.31 25.31
N TYR A 419 1.48 -22.19 24.60
CA TYR A 419 0.22 -21.57 24.19
C TYR A 419 -0.69 -22.53 23.42
N ARG A 420 -0.12 -23.34 22.50
CA ARG A 420 -0.86 -24.37 21.75
C ARG A 420 -1.45 -25.49 22.62
N GLN A 421 -0.88 -25.74 23.81
CA GLN A 421 -1.41 -26.75 24.74
C GLN A 421 -2.63 -26.23 25.50
N TYR A 422 -2.70 -24.92 25.73
CA TYR A 422 -3.80 -24.26 26.43
C TYR A 422 -4.89 -23.73 25.49
N SER A 423 -4.60 -23.53 24.20
CA SER A 423 -5.57 -23.07 23.23
C SER A 423 -6.56 -24.18 22.86
N ALA A 424 -7.85 -23.86 22.84
CA ALA A 424 -8.90 -24.82 22.44
C ALA A 424 -8.77 -25.25 20.97
N GLU A 425 -8.25 -24.34 20.14
CA GLU A 425 -7.98 -24.54 18.72
C GLU A 425 -6.52 -24.21 18.40
N ALA A 426 -6.01 -24.72 17.29
CA ALA A 426 -4.67 -24.35 16.83
C ALA A 426 -4.62 -22.84 16.52
N PRO A 427 -3.63 -22.10 17.05
CA PRO A 427 -3.51 -20.68 16.77
C PRO A 427 -3.18 -20.39 15.30
N THR A 428 -3.82 -19.36 14.77
CA THR A 428 -3.70 -18.80 13.42
C THR A 428 -3.71 -17.27 13.54
N ALA A 429 -3.41 -16.54 12.46
CA ALA A 429 -3.48 -15.07 12.46
C ALA A 429 -4.88 -14.55 12.86
N ASP A 430 -5.94 -15.27 12.49
CA ASP A 430 -7.33 -14.83 12.70
C ASP A 430 -7.79 -15.00 14.15
N ASN A 431 -7.30 -16.04 14.85
CA ASN A 431 -7.74 -16.40 16.20
C ASN A 431 -6.64 -16.27 17.27
N PHE A 432 -5.51 -15.64 16.95
CA PHE A 432 -4.40 -15.46 17.89
C PHE A 432 -4.79 -14.56 19.07
N ASP A 433 -4.62 -15.07 20.29
CA ASP A 433 -4.80 -14.31 21.53
C ASP A 433 -3.43 -13.88 22.05
N PHE A 434 -3.10 -12.61 21.80
CA PHE A 434 -1.84 -12.00 22.24
C PHE A 434 -1.63 -12.12 23.75
N TRP A 435 -2.66 -11.93 24.57
CA TRP A 435 -2.54 -11.89 26.03
C TRP A 435 -2.34 -13.28 26.61
N ALA A 436 -3.06 -14.27 26.10
CA ALA A 436 -2.83 -15.66 26.47
C ALA A 436 -1.42 -16.12 26.09
N TYR A 437 -0.93 -15.69 24.93
CA TYR A 437 0.45 -15.95 24.54
C TYR A 437 1.45 -15.25 25.47
N ALA A 438 1.22 -13.98 25.83
CA ALA A 438 2.07 -13.23 26.77
C ALA A 438 2.11 -13.88 28.16
N ASP A 439 0.98 -14.43 28.64
CA ASP A 439 0.92 -15.23 29.87
C ASP A 439 1.78 -16.51 29.75
N CYS A 440 1.71 -17.23 28.63
CA CYS A 440 2.53 -18.41 28.39
C CYS A 440 4.03 -18.07 28.31
N PHE A 441 4.39 -16.98 27.62
CA PHE A 441 5.76 -16.48 27.59
C PHE A 441 6.26 -16.17 29.00
N SER A 442 5.43 -15.45 29.76
CA SER A 442 5.77 -15.05 31.13
C SER A 442 5.90 -16.25 32.04
N ALA A 443 5.04 -17.26 31.89
CA ALA A 443 5.12 -18.50 32.64
C ALA A 443 6.49 -19.17 32.43
N ILE A 444 7.01 -19.23 31.21
CA ILE A 444 8.30 -19.89 30.95
C ILE A 444 9.49 -19.05 31.45
N HIS A 445 9.44 -17.73 31.25
CA HIS A 445 10.63 -16.87 31.34
C HIS A 445 10.66 -15.92 32.55
N THR A 446 9.69 -15.99 33.45
CA THR A 446 9.66 -15.14 34.65
C THR A 446 10.16 -15.91 35.86
N HIS A 447 11.16 -15.33 36.52
CA HIS A 447 11.71 -15.83 37.79
C HIS A 447 11.77 -14.70 38.81
N LYS A 448 11.36 -15.00 40.05
CA LYS A 448 11.31 -14.00 41.11
C LYS A 448 12.70 -13.45 41.41
N GLY A 449 12.86 -12.13 41.31
CA GLY A 449 14.12 -11.42 41.55
C GLY A 449 14.99 -11.20 40.31
N GLU A 450 14.56 -11.69 39.14
CA GLU A 450 15.24 -11.46 37.87
C GLU A 450 14.58 -10.33 37.08
N THR A 451 15.37 -9.64 36.25
CA THR A 451 14.87 -8.61 35.34
C THR A 451 14.15 -9.27 34.17
N PHE A 452 13.05 -8.67 33.71
CA PHE A 452 12.37 -9.12 32.50
C PHE A 452 13.28 -9.05 31.29
N ILE A 453 13.21 -10.08 30.45
CA ILE A 453 13.99 -10.21 29.22
C ILE A 453 13.20 -9.79 27.99
N SER A 454 11.87 -9.66 28.12
CA SER A 454 10.97 -9.26 27.04
C SER A 454 9.82 -8.41 27.55
N ARG A 455 9.30 -7.53 26.68
CA ARG A 455 8.12 -6.70 26.95
C ARG A 455 6.87 -7.53 27.24
N LEU A 456 6.78 -8.76 26.72
CA LEU A 456 5.65 -9.67 26.93
C LEU A 456 5.38 -9.95 28.41
N GLN A 457 6.40 -9.88 29.27
CA GLN A 457 6.28 -10.04 30.72
C GLN A 457 5.58 -8.84 31.36
N SER A 458 5.90 -7.63 30.90
CA SER A 458 5.20 -6.41 31.31
C SER A 458 3.76 -6.40 30.81
N ASP A 459 3.54 -6.83 29.57
CA ASP A 459 2.22 -6.90 28.94
C ASP A 459 1.31 -7.90 29.68
N SER A 460 1.81 -9.09 30.00
CA SER A 460 1.09 -10.10 30.81
C SER A 460 0.74 -9.59 32.21
N LEU A 461 1.69 -8.99 32.94
CA LEU A 461 1.43 -8.42 34.27
C LEU A 461 0.35 -7.33 34.23
N ALA A 462 0.39 -6.50 33.20
CA ALA A 462 -0.58 -5.45 33.04
C ALA A 462 -1.96 -5.99 32.66
N PHE A 463 -2.03 -6.96 31.77
CA PHE A 463 -3.28 -7.63 31.43
C PHE A 463 -3.91 -8.28 32.66
N TYR A 464 -3.11 -8.98 33.47
CA TYR A 464 -3.54 -9.51 34.77
C TYR A 464 -4.11 -8.40 35.66
N THR A 465 -3.38 -7.29 35.80
CA THR A 465 -3.80 -6.18 36.67
C THR A 465 -5.10 -5.54 36.17
N ALA A 466 -5.23 -5.32 34.86
CA ALA A 466 -6.46 -4.81 34.25
C ALA A 466 -7.65 -5.76 34.47
N ARG A 467 -7.43 -7.07 34.35
CA ARG A 467 -8.46 -8.10 34.52
C ARG A 467 -8.93 -8.22 35.97
N VAL A 468 -8.02 -8.17 36.93
CA VAL A 468 -8.33 -8.38 38.36
C VAL A 468 -8.77 -7.09 39.05
N TYR A 469 -8.12 -5.97 38.72
CA TYR A 469 -8.30 -4.68 39.41
C TYR A 469 -9.00 -3.61 38.56
N GLY A 470 -9.24 -3.89 37.27
CA GLY A 470 -9.88 -2.99 36.32
C GLY A 470 -8.89 -2.11 35.56
N GLY A 471 -9.26 -1.67 34.35
CA GLY A 471 -8.38 -0.85 33.49
C GLY A 471 -7.88 0.45 34.14
N ASN A 472 -8.66 1.06 35.04
CA ASN A 472 -8.25 2.25 35.80
C ASN A 472 -7.00 2.02 36.67
N ALA A 473 -6.73 0.78 37.10
CA ALA A 473 -5.53 0.45 37.85
C ALA A 473 -4.27 0.61 37.00
N ILE A 474 -4.31 0.17 35.74
CA ILE A 474 -3.20 0.36 34.79
C ILE A 474 -2.95 1.84 34.53
N TRP A 475 -4.01 2.63 34.39
CA TRP A 475 -3.89 4.07 34.23
C TRP A 475 -3.19 4.76 35.41
N ALA A 476 -3.54 4.38 36.63
CA ALA A 476 -2.90 4.91 37.83
C ALA A 476 -1.41 4.55 37.88
N LEU A 477 -1.08 3.28 37.62
CA LEU A 477 0.30 2.78 37.62
C LEU A 477 1.16 3.37 36.50
N ASN A 478 0.56 3.67 35.35
CA ASN A 478 1.25 4.34 34.25
C ASN A 478 1.74 5.74 34.66
N THR A 479 0.97 6.46 35.47
CA THR A 479 1.37 7.78 35.98
C THR A 479 2.38 7.67 37.13
N ASP A 480 2.16 6.77 38.09
CA ASP A 480 3.02 6.62 39.26
C ASP A 480 2.91 5.19 39.82
N THR A 481 4.02 4.44 39.78
CA THR A 481 4.08 3.06 40.25
C THR A 481 4.07 2.93 41.78
N SER A 482 4.16 4.05 42.53
CA SER A 482 4.02 4.08 43.98
C SER A 482 2.57 4.10 44.46
N VAL A 483 1.61 4.29 43.53
CA VAL A 483 0.18 4.27 43.86
C VAL A 483 -0.25 2.88 44.32
N LEU A 484 -0.96 2.83 45.45
CA LEU A 484 -1.57 1.60 45.95
C LEU A 484 -2.87 1.30 45.19
N ILE A 485 -2.98 0.10 44.61
CA ILE A 485 -4.21 -0.38 43.97
C ILE A 485 -4.94 -1.26 44.97
N GLN A 486 -6.10 -0.79 45.44
CA GLN A 486 -6.89 -1.47 46.47
C GLN A 486 -6.07 -1.83 47.72
N GLY A 487 -5.16 -0.94 48.12
CA GLY A 487 -4.28 -1.12 49.28
C GLY A 487 -3.03 -1.97 49.03
N LYS A 488 -2.83 -2.49 47.81
CA LYS A 488 -1.67 -3.28 47.42
C LYS A 488 -0.65 -2.44 46.66
N THR A 489 0.61 -2.66 46.97
CA THR A 489 1.75 -2.14 46.23
C THR A 489 1.90 -2.85 44.87
N TYR A 490 2.61 -2.22 43.93
CA TYR A 490 2.95 -2.86 42.66
C TYR A 490 3.68 -4.21 42.85
N ALA A 491 4.56 -4.31 43.84
CA ALA A 491 5.29 -5.53 44.15
C ALA A 491 4.36 -6.68 44.62
N GLU A 492 3.36 -6.37 45.45
CA GLU A 492 2.37 -7.37 45.88
C GLU A 492 1.51 -7.86 44.71
N ILE A 493 1.15 -6.96 43.78
CA ILE A 493 0.39 -7.32 42.58
C ILE A 493 1.23 -8.19 41.64
N ALA A 494 2.52 -7.86 41.47
CA ALA A 494 3.45 -8.67 40.70
C ALA A 494 3.64 -10.06 41.30
N ASP A 495 3.66 -10.19 42.63
CA ASP A 495 3.72 -11.48 43.33
C ASP A 495 2.46 -12.33 43.07
N GLU A 496 1.27 -11.73 43.03
CA GLU A 496 0.05 -12.47 42.68
C GLU A 496 0.01 -12.91 41.22
N TRP A 497 0.39 -12.00 40.31
CA TRP A 497 0.51 -12.32 38.89
C TRP A 497 1.50 -13.47 38.67
N TYR A 498 2.62 -13.48 39.40
CA TYR A 498 3.60 -14.56 39.34
C TYR A 498 3.01 -15.92 39.76
N GLU A 499 2.19 -15.95 40.82
CA GLU A 499 1.48 -17.19 41.20
C GLU A 499 0.39 -17.57 40.19
N TYR A 500 -0.23 -16.60 39.52
CA TYR A 500 -1.18 -16.84 38.43
C TYR A 500 -0.51 -17.50 37.21
N ILE A 501 0.60 -16.96 36.70
CA ILE A 501 1.26 -17.49 35.49
C ILE A 501 1.91 -18.86 35.75
N LYS A 502 2.31 -19.17 36.99
CA LYS A 502 2.80 -20.52 37.35
C LYS A 502 1.77 -21.62 37.13
N ALA A 503 0.48 -21.30 37.21
CA ALA A 503 -0.57 -22.28 36.94
C ALA A 503 -0.55 -22.78 35.49
N PHE A 504 0.09 -22.03 34.56
CA PHE A 504 0.30 -22.43 33.17
C PHE A 504 1.51 -23.34 32.97
N GLN A 505 2.28 -23.64 34.01
CA GLN A 505 3.39 -24.59 33.96
C GLN A 505 2.99 -25.98 34.47
N GLN A 506 1.79 -26.12 35.04
CA GLN A 506 1.23 -27.32 35.65
C GLN A 506 0.22 -27.97 34.71
#